data_AF-A0A7X9JMJ3-F1
#
_entry.id   AF-A0A7X9JMJ3-F1
#
_cell.length_a   1.000
_cell.length_b   1.000
_cell.length_c   1.000
_cell.angle_alpha   90.00
_cell.angle_beta   90.00
_cell.angle_gamma   90.00
#
_symmetry.space_group_name_H-M   'P 1'
#
loop_
_entity.id
_entity.type
_entity.pdbx_description
1 polymer ?
#
loop_
_entity_poly.entity_id
_entity_poly.type
_entity_poly.pdbx_seq_one_letter_code
_entity_poly.pdbx_strand_id
1 'polypeptide(L)'
;MIKEFLNNINEDDFIEKIVIPLFSSQGYFLYRIYDHGPGEHGKDIIFYRHVQLFYDNEYIAIQAKSEKLTTSNVQIFSSQIIRALKISFNSKSGPIKYQPNYAIFINAKTHTNDANIEFTELVKEYPNIKILSQENVCELILKTGIAPNELFDKLSKNLLDELTTSEKLIYETILKGTPSEIDNLFDLKLKLLKDQINQGIKELIINYIYERWQQDQSWEGTVKPMKWFNIYFEYFQTKQYEYLFDIFNEFTSTTPSYKAADDVKSIINKITPEIINNISSKFIKYSAEQIFLKCSDKKEYFVNKLYELYDSKSINETAEKTLLEEIIEILKIKNVDIKIYHEKRIKLVEKLFGY
;
A
#
# COMPACT_ATOMS: atom_id res chain seq x y z
N MET A 1 3.91 -12.43 -5.03
CA MET A 1 3.04 -13.62 -4.90
C MET A 1 1.62 -13.41 -5.44
N ILE A 2 0.83 -12.41 -4.97
CA ILE A 2 -0.52 -12.14 -5.52
C ILE A 2 -0.47 -11.83 -7.04
N LYS A 3 0.42 -10.93 -7.47
CA LYS A 3 0.63 -10.63 -8.90
C LYS A 3 0.99 -11.87 -9.72
N GLU A 4 1.80 -12.76 -9.15
CA GLU A 4 2.22 -14.01 -9.80
C GLU A 4 1.06 -14.99 -9.94
N PHE A 5 0.21 -15.09 -8.91
CA PHE A 5 -1.03 -15.85 -8.98
C PHE A 5 -1.98 -15.28 -10.05
N LEU A 6 -2.22 -13.96 -10.02
CA LEU A 6 -3.08 -13.30 -11.01
C LEU A 6 -2.52 -13.38 -12.45
N ASN A 7 -1.21 -13.49 -12.63
CA ASN A 7 -0.62 -13.73 -13.94
C ASN A 7 -0.89 -15.15 -14.48
N ASN A 8 -1.21 -16.10 -13.60
CA ASN A 8 -1.44 -17.50 -13.95
C ASN A 8 -2.92 -17.92 -13.92
N ILE A 9 -3.81 -17.09 -13.36
CA ILE A 9 -5.24 -17.39 -13.32
C ILE A 9 -5.85 -17.29 -14.72
N ASN A 10 -6.80 -18.15 -15.06
CA ASN A 10 -7.61 -18.01 -16.28
C ASN A 10 -8.82 -17.07 -16.02
N GLU A 11 -9.54 -16.69 -17.08
CA GLU A 11 -10.66 -15.74 -16.98
C GLU A 11 -11.80 -16.29 -16.11
N ASP A 12 -12.16 -17.56 -16.26
CA ASP A 12 -13.26 -18.18 -15.52
C ASP A 12 -12.97 -18.26 -14.02
N ASP A 13 -11.80 -18.76 -13.65
CA ASP A 13 -11.33 -18.79 -12.25
C ASP A 13 -11.25 -17.38 -11.66
N PHE A 14 -10.84 -16.38 -12.46
CA PHE A 14 -10.79 -15.00 -12.00
C PHE A 14 -12.18 -14.46 -11.67
N ILE A 15 -13.16 -14.75 -12.55
CA ILE A 15 -14.55 -14.37 -12.36
C ILE A 15 -15.14 -15.05 -11.12
N GLU A 16 -15.03 -16.37 -11.04
CA GLU A 16 -15.70 -17.16 -10.02
C GLU A 16 -15.07 -17.02 -8.64
N LYS A 17 -13.74 -16.95 -8.57
CA LYS A 17 -13.02 -16.99 -7.29
C LYS A 17 -12.65 -15.60 -6.76
N ILE A 18 -12.69 -14.56 -7.58
CA ILE A 18 -12.34 -13.19 -7.16
C ILE A 18 -13.49 -12.21 -7.44
N VAL A 19 -13.91 -12.05 -8.69
CA VAL A 19 -14.87 -10.99 -9.06
C VAL A 19 -16.22 -11.19 -8.37
N ILE A 20 -16.85 -12.36 -8.50
CA ILE A 20 -18.17 -12.63 -7.90
C ILE A 20 -18.13 -12.48 -6.37
N PRO A 21 -17.18 -13.12 -5.65
CA PRO A 21 -17.05 -12.93 -4.20
C PRO A 21 -16.83 -11.48 -3.79
N LEU A 22 -16.00 -10.73 -4.54
CA LEU A 22 -15.73 -9.32 -4.27
C LEU A 22 -17.01 -8.48 -4.31
N PHE A 23 -17.78 -8.57 -5.39
CA PHE A 23 -19.03 -7.81 -5.52
C PHE A 23 -20.10 -8.27 -4.52
N SER A 24 -20.17 -9.57 -4.25
CA SER A 24 -21.07 -10.13 -3.23
C SER A 24 -20.80 -9.55 -1.85
N SER A 25 -19.53 -9.37 -1.47
CA SER A 25 -19.15 -8.76 -0.19
C SER A 25 -19.62 -7.29 -0.04
N GLN A 26 -19.85 -6.61 -1.15
CA GLN A 26 -20.32 -5.21 -1.19
C GLN A 26 -21.86 -5.11 -1.28
N GLY A 27 -22.56 -6.23 -1.10
CA GLY A 27 -24.02 -6.30 -1.14
C GLY A 27 -24.61 -6.32 -2.55
N TYR A 28 -23.80 -6.59 -3.58
CA TYR A 28 -24.29 -6.83 -4.93
C TYR A 28 -24.61 -8.31 -5.13
N PHE A 29 -25.71 -8.57 -5.81
CA PHE A 29 -26.14 -9.93 -6.16
C PHE A 29 -25.88 -10.18 -7.64
N LEU A 30 -25.40 -11.38 -7.96
CA LEU A 30 -25.22 -11.79 -9.34
C LEU A 30 -26.59 -11.86 -10.04
N TYR A 31 -26.78 -11.03 -11.05
CA TYR A 31 -28.00 -11.01 -11.84
C TYR A 31 -27.95 -12.06 -12.96
N ARG A 32 -26.89 -12.02 -13.77
CA ARG A 32 -26.68 -12.89 -14.95
C ARG A 32 -25.21 -12.89 -15.36
N ILE A 33 -24.75 -14.01 -15.92
CA ILE A 33 -23.51 -14.11 -16.70
C ILE A 33 -23.95 -14.35 -18.16
N TYR A 34 -23.55 -13.48 -19.08
CA TYR A 34 -23.72 -13.71 -20.51
C TYR A 34 -22.50 -14.46 -21.03
N ASP A 35 -22.72 -15.67 -21.53
CA ASP A 35 -21.74 -16.38 -22.35
C ASP A 35 -22.04 -16.01 -23.80
N HIS A 36 -21.12 -15.29 -24.46
CA HIS A 36 -21.32 -14.92 -25.85
C HIS A 36 -21.00 -16.11 -26.77
N GLY A 37 -21.66 -16.18 -27.93
CA GLY A 37 -21.52 -17.30 -28.88
C GLY A 37 -20.14 -17.37 -29.54
N PRO A 38 -19.87 -18.42 -30.35
CA PRO A 38 -18.57 -18.59 -31.00
C PRO A 38 -18.22 -17.38 -31.88
N GLY A 39 -17.13 -16.68 -31.52
CA GLY A 39 -16.61 -15.49 -32.20
C GLY A 39 -16.75 -14.17 -31.42
N GLU A 40 -17.52 -14.14 -30.33
CA GLU A 40 -17.60 -12.99 -29.42
C GLU A 40 -16.76 -13.27 -28.16
N HIS A 41 -15.68 -12.51 -27.95
CA HIS A 41 -14.71 -12.78 -26.86
C HIS A 41 -15.08 -12.05 -25.56
N GLY A 42 -15.71 -12.72 -24.59
CA GLY A 42 -15.82 -12.26 -23.20
C GLY A 42 -17.11 -12.71 -22.50
N LYS A 43 -17.13 -12.65 -21.16
CA LYS A 43 -18.33 -12.86 -20.36
C LYS A 43 -18.79 -11.53 -19.75
N ASP A 44 -20.00 -11.08 -20.10
CA ASP A 44 -20.58 -9.89 -19.47
C ASP A 44 -21.26 -10.34 -18.18
N ILE A 45 -20.74 -9.90 -17.05
CA ILE A 45 -21.30 -10.23 -15.74
C ILE A 45 -22.12 -9.06 -15.26
N ILE A 46 -23.40 -9.27 -14.97
CA ILE A 46 -24.28 -8.23 -14.45
C ILE A 46 -24.54 -8.51 -12.99
N PHE A 47 -24.28 -7.51 -12.16
CA PHE A 47 -24.64 -7.47 -10.75
C PHE A 47 -25.76 -6.47 -10.52
N TYR A 48 -26.51 -6.64 -9.44
CA TYR A 48 -27.49 -5.65 -9.00
C TYR A 48 -27.51 -5.49 -7.48
N ARG A 49 -27.87 -4.30 -7.01
CA ARG A 49 -28.11 -4.01 -5.59
C ARG A 49 -29.32 -3.09 -5.46
N HIS A 50 -30.15 -3.33 -4.45
CA HIS A 50 -31.25 -2.44 -4.15
C HIS A 50 -30.77 -1.18 -3.44
N VAL A 51 -31.14 0.00 -3.95
CA VAL A 51 -30.80 1.30 -3.37
C VAL A 51 -32.04 1.86 -2.67
N GLN A 52 -32.07 1.74 -1.34
CA GLN A 52 -33.23 2.14 -0.53
C GLN A 52 -33.62 3.60 -0.70
N LEU A 53 -32.66 4.51 -0.94
CA LEU A 53 -32.91 5.94 -1.08
C LEU A 53 -33.79 6.27 -2.29
N PHE A 54 -33.66 5.50 -3.37
CA PHE A 54 -34.38 5.72 -4.63
C PHE A 54 -35.45 4.66 -4.90
N TYR A 55 -35.60 3.67 -4.01
CA TYR A 55 -36.47 2.50 -4.19
C TYR A 55 -36.27 1.80 -5.55
N ASP A 56 -35.03 1.79 -6.05
CA ASP A 56 -34.69 1.23 -7.36
C ASP A 56 -33.47 0.31 -7.26
N ASN A 57 -33.23 -0.48 -8.30
CA ASN A 57 -32.06 -1.34 -8.40
C ASN A 57 -30.95 -0.64 -9.18
N GLU A 58 -29.77 -0.61 -8.59
CA GLU A 58 -28.53 -0.25 -9.28
C GLU A 58 -27.97 -1.52 -9.95
N TYR A 59 -27.69 -1.43 -11.24
CA TYR A 59 -27.09 -2.49 -12.05
C TYR A 59 -25.67 -2.12 -12.47
N ILE A 60 -24.75 -3.07 -12.33
CA ILE A 60 -23.35 -2.91 -12.73
C ILE A 60 -23.00 -4.02 -13.72
N ALA A 61 -22.45 -3.65 -14.88
CA ALA A 61 -21.85 -4.58 -15.81
C ALA A 61 -20.33 -4.69 -15.57
N ILE A 62 -19.80 -5.91 -15.51
CA ILE A 62 -18.38 -6.18 -15.32
C ILE A 62 -17.84 -6.87 -16.57
N GLN A 63 -16.75 -6.33 -17.11
CA GLN A 63 -15.86 -7.01 -18.04
C GLN A 63 -14.63 -7.47 -17.27
N ALA A 64 -14.57 -8.76 -16.95
CA ALA A 64 -13.41 -9.34 -16.31
C ALA A 64 -12.50 -9.95 -17.36
N LYS A 65 -11.21 -9.62 -17.34
CA LYS A 65 -10.20 -10.18 -18.23
C LYS A 65 -9.05 -10.77 -17.44
N SER A 66 -8.52 -11.90 -17.94
CA SER A 66 -7.24 -12.45 -17.48
C SER A 66 -6.21 -12.47 -18.62
N GLU A 67 -6.05 -11.33 -19.27
CA GLU A 67 -5.10 -11.12 -20.37
C GLU A 67 -4.33 -9.82 -20.15
N LYS A 68 -3.04 -9.82 -20.47
CA LYS A 68 -2.23 -8.60 -20.40
C LYS A 68 -2.79 -7.58 -21.37
N LEU A 69 -3.08 -6.37 -20.90
CA LEU A 69 -3.54 -5.30 -21.76
C LEU A 69 -2.33 -4.69 -22.50
N THR A 70 -2.41 -4.65 -23.82
CA THR A 70 -1.39 -4.12 -24.73
C THR A 70 -2.04 -3.24 -25.80
N THR A 71 -1.23 -2.52 -26.56
CA THR A 71 -1.71 -1.69 -27.69
C THR A 71 -2.40 -2.52 -28.78
N SER A 72 -2.15 -3.83 -28.85
CA SER A 72 -2.79 -4.73 -29.83
C SER A 72 -4.22 -5.15 -29.47
N ASN A 73 -4.62 -5.10 -28.19
CA ASN A 73 -5.95 -5.55 -27.74
C ASN A 73 -6.78 -4.45 -27.05
N VAL A 74 -6.22 -3.28 -26.77
CA VAL A 74 -6.90 -2.17 -26.08
C VAL A 74 -8.16 -1.67 -26.78
N GLN A 75 -8.18 -1.62 -28.11
CA GLN A 75 -9.37 -1.22 -28.88
C GLN A 75 -10.52 -2.23 -28.74
N ILE A 76 -10.19 -3.52 -28.61
CA ILE A 76 -11.17 -4.58 -28.41
C ILE A 76 -11.78 -4.44 -27.01
N PHE A 77 -10.95 -4.33 -25.97
CA PHE A 77 -11.43 -4.24 -24.58
C PHE A 77 -12.22 -2.96 -24.30
N SER A 78 -11.78 -1.81 -24.85
CA SER A 78 -12.55 -0.56 -24.76
C SER A 78 -13.92 -0.66 -25.43
N SER A 79 -13.99 -1.24 -26.63
CA SER A 79 -15.26 -1.46 -27.32
C SER A 79 -16.19 -2.38 -26.51
N GLN A 80 -15.65 -3.42 -25.87
CA GLN A 80 -16.42 -4.36 -25.06
C GLN A 80 -17.01 -3.69 -23.81
N ILE A 81 -16.23 -2.91 -23.06
CA ILE A 81 -16.76 -2.25 -21.86
C ILE A 81 -17.76 -1.13 -22.20
N ILE A 82 -17.55 -0.41 -23.31
CA ILE A 82 -18.51 0.59 -23.80
C ILE A 82 -19.82 -0.11 -24.21
N ARG A 83 -19.73 -1.25 -24.92
CA ARG A 83 -20.90 -2.07 -25.27
C ARG A 83 -21.62 -2.55 -24.01
N ALA A 84 -20.89 -3.05 -23.02
CA ALA A 84 -21.45 -3.54 -21.76
C ALA A 84 -22.28 -2.47 -21.03
N LEU A 85 -21.83 -1.20 -21.03
CA LEU A 85 -22.59 -0.09 -20.45
C LEU A 85 -23.88 0.24 -21.25
N LYS A 86 -23.86 0.08 -22.57
CA LYS A 86 -24.95 0.52 -23.47
C LYS A 86 -26.04 -0.54 -23.69
N ILE A 87 -25.72 -1.82 -23.58
CA ILE A 87 -26.66 -2.89 -23.90
C ILE A 87 -27.73 -3.03 -22.82
N SER A 88 -28.99 -2.96 -23.24
CA SER A 88 -30.12 -3.30 -22.38
C SER A 88 -30.29 -4.82 -22.25
N PHE A 89 -30.74 -5.26 -21.08
CA PHE A 89 -31.01 -6.66 -20.77
C PHE A 89 -32.41 -6.84 -20.17
N ASN A 90 -33.01 -8.01 -20.39
CA ASN A 90 -34.38 -8.27 -19.93
C ASN A 90 -34.45 -8.59 -18.43
N SER A 91 -35.56 -8.21 -17.81
CA SER A 91 -35.93 -8.64 -16.46
C SER A 91 -36.08 -10.17 -16.37
N LYS A 92 -35.87 -10.76 -15.19
CA LYS A 92 -36.05 -12.22 -14.98
C LYS A 92 -37.51 -12.66 -15.14
N SER A 93 -38.48 -11.77 -14.96
CA SER A 93 -39.91 -12.09 -14.83
C SER A 93 -40.83 -11.27 -15.74
N GLY A 94 -40.32 -10.67 -16.81
CA GLY A 94 -41.13 -9.87 -17.73
C GLY A 94 -40.36 -9.15 -18.85
N PRO A 95 -41.07 -8.39 -19.71
CA PRO A 95 -40.50 -7.73 -20.88
C PRO A 95 -39.76 -6.42 -20.55
N ILE A 96 -39.68 -6.03 -19.27
CA ILE A 96 -38.96 -4.83 -18.84
C ILE A 96 -37.49 -4.98 -19.20
N LYS A 97 -36.94 -3.96 -19.85
CA LYS A 97 -35.53 -3.85 -20.18
C LYS A 97 -34.85 -2.93 -19.18
N TYR A 98 -33.76 -3.41 -18.60
CA TYR A 98 -32.87 -2.65 -17.75
C TYR A 98 -31.59 -2.33 -18.52
N GLN A 99 -30.85 -1.34 -18.03
CA GLN A 99 -29.54 -0.99 -18.53
C GLN A 99 -28.59 -0.82 -17.32
N PRO A 100 -27.30 -1.15 -17.45
CA PRO A 100 -26.36 -0.91 -16.37
C PRO A 100 -26.22 0.59 -16.07
N ASN A 101 -26.18 0.94 -14.79
CA ASN A 101 -25.85 2.29 -14.34
C ASN A 101 -24.35 2.56 -14.51
N TYR A 102 -23.54 1.54 -14.25
CA TYR A 102 -22.08 1.58 -14.35
C TYR A 102 -21.55 0.36 -15.09
N ALA A 103 -20.36 0.52 -15.67
CA ALA A 103 -19.59 -0.60 -16.19
C ALA A 103 -18.17 -0.57 -15.63
N ILE A 104 -17.65 -1.72 -15.22
CA ILE A 104 -16.30 -1.82 -14.67
C ILE A 104 -15.51 -2.84 -15.48
N PHE A 105 -14.39 -2.39 -16.04
CA PHE A 105 -13.37 -3.26 -16.58
C PHE A 105 -12.43 -3.65 -15.44
N ILE A 106 -12.27 -4.95 -15.18
CA ILE A 106 -11.39 -5.47 -14.13
C ILE A 106 -10.42 -6.47 -14.73
N ASN A 107 -9.12 -6.25 -14.54
CA ASN A 107 -8.09 -7.09 -15.17
C ASN A 107 -7.22 -7.79 -14.13
N ALA A 108 -7.08 -9.10 -14.27
CA ALA A 108 -6.14 -9.88 -13.46
C ALA A 108 -4.69 -9.56 -13.83
N LYS A 109 -4.39 -9.21 -15.09
CA LYS A 109 -3.02 -9.04 -15.59
C LYS A 109 -2.65 -7.57 -15.81
N THR A 110 -1.35 -7.32 -15.90
CA THR A 110 -0.81 -5.96 -16.02
C THR A 110 -1.26 -5.26 -17.30
N HIS A 111 -1.26 -3.94 -17.27
CA HIS A 111 -1.40 -3.09 -18.44
C HIS A 111 -0.01 -2.57 -18.86
N THR A 112 0.28 -2.51 -20.16
CA THR A 112 1.43 -1.71 -20.61
C THR A 112 1.12 -0.22 -20.47
N ASN A 113 2.14 0.62 -20.27
CA ASN A 113 1.96 2.06 -20.07
C ASN A 113 1.19 2.70 -21.24
N ASP A 114 1.60 2.40 -22.47
CA ASP A 114 0.96 2.94 -23.68
C ASP A 114 -0.50 2.53 -23.79
N ALA A 115 -0.80 1.25 -23.52
CA ALA A 115 -2.17 0.75 -23.58
C ALA A 115 -3.05 1.31 -22.46
N ASN A 116 -2.49 1.58 -21.28
CA ASN A 116 -3.25 2.18 -20.18
C ASN A 116 -3.64 3.64 -20.47
N ILE A 117 -2.72 4.40 -21.09
CA ILE A 117 -2.99 5.77 -21.56
C ILE A 117 -4.06 5.74 -22.65
N GLU A 118 -3.88 4.88 -23.67
CA GLU A 118 -4.83 4.75 -24.77
C GLU A 118 -6.22 4.31 -24.29
N PHE A 119 -6.30 3.33 -23.38
CA PHE A 119 -7.59 2.85 -22.86
C PHE A 119 -8.35 3.99 -22.17
N THR A 120 -7.67 4.76 -21.33
CA THR A 120 -8.28 5.89 -20.61
C THR A 120 -8.85 6.93 -21.59
N GLU A 121 -8.13 7.26 -22.66
CA GLU A 121 -8.62 8.17 -23.69
C GLU A 121 -9.83 7.59 -24.45
N LEU A 122 -9.79 6.31 -24.81
CA LEU A 122 -10.86 5.64 -25.56
C LEU A 122 -12.20 5.58 -24.80
N VAL A 123 -12.17 5.57 -23.46
CA VAL A 123 -13.38 5.53 -22.63
C VAL A 123 -13.74 6.88 -21.98
N LYS A 124 -12.99 7.96 -22.23
CA LYS A 124 -13.14 9.23 -21.49
C LYS A 124 -14.53 9.85 -21.59
N GLU A 125 -15.24 9.62 -22.69
CA GLU A 125 -16.60 10.14 -22.92
C GLU A 125 -17.67 9.39 -22.10
N TYR A 126 -17.29 8.31 -21.41
CA TYR A 126 -18.19 7.45 -20.64
C TYR A 126 -17.82 7.49 -19.15
N PRO A 127 -18.26 8.51 -18.39
CA PRO A 127 -17.86 8.72 -16.99
C PRO A 127 -18.31 7.60 -16.04
N ASN A 128 -19.29 6.81 -16.46
CA ASN A 128 -19.80 5.65 -15.71
C ASN A 128 -19.00 4.37 -15.97
N ILE A 129 -17.91 4.44 -16.73
CA ILE A 129 -16.94 3.36 -16.91
C ILE A 129 -15.80 3.54 -15.90
N LYS A 130 -15.43 2.46 -15.20
CA LYS A 130 -14.24 2.39 -14.36
C LYS A 130 -13.30 1.30 -14.86
N ILE A 131 -12.00 1.58 -14.79
CA ILE A 131 -10.93 0.63 -15.14
C ILE A 131 -10.20 0.28 -13.84
N LEU A 132 -10.14 -1.01 -13.53
CA LEU A 132 -9.40 -1.57 -12.41
C LEU A 132 -8.26 -2.44 -12.96
N SER A 133 -7.03 -1.94 -12.88
CA SER A 133 -5.85 -2.69 -13.30
C SER A 133 -5.49 -3.78 -12.27
N GLN A 134 -4.51 -4.62 -12.59
CA GLN A 134 -3.99 -5.64 -11.68
C GLN A 134 -3.62 -5.07 -10.30
N GLU A 135 -3.08 -3.85 -10.24
CA GLU A 135 -2.74 -3.16 -9.00
C GLU A 135 -3.97 -2.92 -8.12
N ASN A 136 -5.07 -2.44 -8.72
CA ASN A 136 -6.33 -2.24 -8.00
C ASN A 136 -6.91 -3.58 -7.52
N VAL A 137 -6.81 -4.63 -8.33
CA VAL A 137 -7.26 -5.98 -7.95
C VAL A 137 -6.44 -6.51 -6.77
N CYS A 138 -5.11 -6.33 -6.79
CA CYS A 138 -4.25 -6.70 -5.67
C CYS A 138 -4.66 -5.95 -4.39
N GLU A 139 -4.89 -4.64 -4.50
CA GLU A 139 -5.32 -3.81 -3.38
C GLU A 139 -6.68 -4.26 -2.83
N LEU A 140 -7.63 -4.59 -3.70
CA LEU A 140 -8.95 -5.10 -3.31
C LEU A 140 -8.86 -6.46 -2.61
N ILE A 141 -8.02 -7.37 -3.12
CA ILE A 141 -7.76 -8.66 -2.47
C ILE A 141 -7.17 -8.46 -1.07
N LEU A 142 -6.18 -7.57 -0.93
CA LEU A 142 -5.55 -7.27 0.35
C LEU A 142 -6.52 -6.61 1.34
N LYS A 143 -7.35 -5.67 0.88
CA LYS A 143 -8.32 -4.96 1.72
C LYS A 143 -9.48 -5.83 2.17
N THR A 144 -9.94 -6.75 1.32
CA THR A 144 -11.15 -7.55 1.58
C THR A 144 -10.85 -8.96 2.08
N GLY A 145 -9.61 -9.45 1.92
CA GLY A 145 -9.26 -10.84 2.19
C GLY A 145 -9.92 -11.84 1.24
N ILE A 146 -10.51 -11.36 0.13
CA ILE A 146 -11.23 -12.21 -0.83
C ILE A 146 -10.27 -12.71 -1.88
N ALA A 147 -9.84 -13.97 -1.74
CA ALA A 147 -9.06 -14.68 -2.73
C ALA A 147 -9.31 -16.20 -2.65
N PRO A 148 -8.93 -16.99 -3.67
CA PRO A 148 -9.02 -18.44 -3.59
C PRO A 148 -8.21 -19.01 -2.42
N ASN A 149 -8.73 -20.04 -1.77
CA ASN A 149 -8.01 -20.78 -0.72
C ASN A 149 -6.64 -21.28 -1.20
N GLU A 150 -6.50 -21.63 -2.49
CA GLU A 150 -5.22 -22.05 -3.09
C GLU A 150 -4.14 -20.96 -3.05
N LEU A 151 -4.52 -19.67 -3.14
CA LEU A 151 -3.62 -18.54 -2.99
C LEU A 151 -3.22 -18.38 -1.53
N PHE A 152 -4.16 -18.52 -0.60
CA PHE A 152 -3.89 -18.54 0.83
C PHE A 152 -3.02 -19.73 1.25
N ASP A 153 -3.23 -20.91 0.66
CA ASP A 153 -2.47 -22.12 0.89
C ASP A 153 -1.05 -22.00 0.33
N LYS A 154 -0.85 -21.32 -0.81
CA LYS A 154 0.50 -21.02 -1.31
C LYS A 154 1.21 -19.93 -0.48
N LEU A 155 0.47 -18.93 0.02
CA LEU A 155 0.98 -17.93 0.95
C LEU A 155 1.37 -18.54 2.31
N SER A 156 0.77 -19.69 2.66
CA SER A 156 0.87 -20.28 3.98
C SER A 156 1.70 -21.58 4.06
N LYS A 157 1.91 -22.28 2.94
CA LYS A 157 2.58 -23.60 2.86
C LYS A 157 4.05 -23.65 3.27
N ASN A 158 4.74 -22.52 3.38
CA ASN A 158 6.13 -22.49 3.85
C ASN A 158 6.28 -21.83 5.24
N LEU A 159 5.21 -21.25 5.80
CA LEU A 159 5.27 -20.58 7.11
C LEU A 159 4.54 -21.40 8.18
N LEU A 160 3.35 -21.93 7.89
CA LEU A 160 2.44 -22.51 8.89
C LEU A 160 2.94 -23.79 9.57
N ASP A 161 3.75 -24.61 8.90
CA ASP A 161 4.16 -25.91 9.47
C ASP A 161 5.16 -25.76 10.64
N GLU A 162 5.81 -24.60 10.76
CA GLU A 162 6.77 -24.28 11.81
C GLU A 162 6.20 -23.39 12.94
N LEU A 163 4.95 -22.92 12.82
CA LEU A 163 4.32 -22.02 13.79
C LEU A 163 3.65 -22.75 14.96
N THR A 164 3.79 -22.19 16.16
CA THR A 164 3.00 -22.57 17.32
C THR A 164 1.51 -22.26 17.13
N THR A 165 0.62 -22.89 17.91
CA THR A 165 -0.83 -22.62 17.85
C THR A 165 -1.17 -21.13 18.04
N SER A 166 -0.44 -20.43 18.91
CA SER A 166 -0.59 -19.00 19.14
C SER A 166 -0.18 -18.16 17.92
N GLU A 167 0.91 -18.54 17.26
CA GLU A 167 1.41 -17.85 16.05
C GLU A 167 0.51 -18.08 14.84
N LYS A 168 -0.07 -19.27 14.69
CA LYS A 168 -1.10 -19.55 13.68
C LYS A 168 -2.31 -18.64 13.88
N LEU A 169 -2.76 -18.47 15.12
CA LEU A 169 -3.88 -17.59 15.43
C LEU A 169 -3.55 -16.12 15.10
N ILE A 170 -2.33 -15.65 15.40
CA ILE A 170 -1.88 -14.30 15.03
C ILE A 170 -1.91 -14.15 13.50
N TYR A 171 -1.30 -15.08 12.78
CA TYR A 171 -1.23 -15.10 11.32
C TYR A 171 -2.62 -15.07 10.69
N GLU A 172 -3.52 -15.94 11.13
CA GLU A 172 -4.89 -16.01 10.64
C GLU A 172 -5.69 -14.75 10.96
N THR A 173 -5.53 -14.19 12.16
CA THR A 173 -6.24 -12.96 12.56
C THR A 173 -5.77 -11.76 11.73
N ILE A 174 -4.48 -11.64 11.42
CA ILE A 174 -3.95 -10.57 10.55
C ILE A 174 -4.50 -10.68 9.13
N LEU A 175 -4.61 -11.89 8.58
CA LEU A 175 -5.04 -12.10 7.20
C LEU A 175 -6.55 -12.11 6.98
N LYS A 176 -7.31 -12.61 7.98
CA LYS A 176 -8.74 -12.93 7.82
C LYS A 176 -9.61 -12.30 8.91
N GLY A 177 -9.02 -11.67 9.92
CA GLY A 177 -9.75 -11.08 11.03
C GLY A 177 -10.53 -9.83 10.61
N THR A 178 -11.66 -9.61 11.29
CA THR A 178 -12.39 -8.35 11.24
C THR A 178 -11.58 -7.22 11.88
N PRO A 179 -11.88 -5.93 11.59
CA PRO A 179 -11.18 -4.81 12.21
C PRO A 179 -11.16 -4.86 13.74
N SER A 180 -12.25 -5.30 14.38
CA SER A 180 -12.31 -5.44 15.84
C SER A 180 -11.43 -6.57 16.38
N GLU A 181 -11.27 -7.66 15.64
CA GLU A 181 -10.42 -8.78 16.04
C GLU A 181 -8.94 -8.41 15.92
N ILE A 182 -8.59 -7.68 14.86
CA ILE A 182 -7.26 -7.11 14.67
C ILE A 182 -6.95 -6.11 15.78
N ASP A 183 -7.89 -5.21 16.09
CA ASP A 183 -7.72 -4.26 17.19
C ASP A 183 -7.47 -4.95 18.52
N ASN A 184 -8.27 -5.97 18.86
CA ASN A 184 -8.07 -6.77 20.06
C ASN A 184 -6.71 -7.48 20.06
N LEU A 185 -6.31 -8.04 18.92
CA LEU A 185 -5.01 -8.68 18.74
C LEU A 185 -3.88 -7.71 19.09
N PHE A 186 -3.85 -6.52 18.47
CA PHE A 186 -2.78 -5.54 18.63
C PHE A 186 -2.84 -4.77 19.96
N ASP A 187 -4.02 -4.48 20.50
CA ASP A 187 -4.12 -3.67 21.70
C ASP A 187 -3.98 -4.50 23.00
N LEU A 188 -4.26 -5.80 22.94
CA LEU A 188 -4.29 -6.70 24.10
C LEU A 188 -3.42 -7.96 23.91
N LYS A 189 -3.76 -8.83 22.95
CA LYS A 189 -3.19 -10.19 22.90
C LYS A 189 -1.70 -10.22 22.61
N LEU A 190 -1.22 -9.43 21.63
CA LEU A 190 0.19 -9.41 21.24
C LEU A 190 1.11 -8.91 22.36
N LYS A 191 0.62 -8.01 23.23
CA LYS A 191 1.39 -7.56 24.41
C LYS A 191 1.68 -8.69 25.39
N LEU A 192 0.77 -9.65 25.52
CA LEU A 192 0.92 -10.82 26.40
C LEU A 192 1.86 -11.88 25.80
N LEU A 193 2.00 -11.88 24.48
CA LEU A 193 2.75 -12.87 23.72
C LEU A 193 4.13 -12.37 23.28
N LYS A 194 4.57 -11.20 23.76
CA LYS A 194 5.63 -10.40 23.12
C LYS A 194 6.93 -11.18 22.88
N ASP A 195 7.30 -12.04 23.84
CA ASP A 195 8.55 -12.80 23.88
C ASP A 195 8.44 -14.22 23.28
N GLN A 196 7.22 -14.67 22.98
CA GLN A 196 6.93 -16.04 22.53
C GLN A 196 6.72 -16.14 21.01
N ILE A 197 6.87 -15.02 20.30
CA ILE A 197 6.61 -14.91 18.88
C ILE A 197 7.94 -14.95 18.12
N ASN A 198 8.00 -15.82 17.11
CA ASN A 198 9.14 -15.97 16.24
C ASN A 198 9.35 -14.76 15.32
N GLN A 199 10.51 -14.76 14.64
CA GLN A 199 10.90 -13.62 13.82
C GLN A 199 9.98 -13.41 12.60
N GLY A 200 9.46 -14.47 12.01
CA GLY A 200 8.57 -14.38 10.84
C GLY A 200 7.24 -13.69 11.17
N ILE A 201 6.67 -13.96 12.34
CA ILE A 201 5.44 -13.30 12.80
C ILE A 201 5.71 -11.87 13.24
N LYS A 202 6.84 -11.60 13.91
CA LYS A 202 7.28 -10.22 14.21
C LYS A 202 7.37 -9.38 12.93
N GLU A 203 7.96 -9.94 11.89
CA GLU A 203 8.04 -9.30 10.57
C GLU A 203 6.64 -9.03 9.99
N LEU A 204 5.75 -10.02 10.01
CA LEU A 204 4.37 -9.90 9.53
C LEU A 204 3.62 -8.77 10.24
N ILE A 205 3.77 -8.67 11.56
CA ILE A 205 3.15 -7.63 12.38
C ILE A 205 3.60 -6.24 11.91
N ILE A 206 4.91 -6.02 11.71
CA ILE A 206 5.43 -4.74 11.25
C ILE A 206 4.96 -4.40 9.84
N ASN A 207 4.97 -5.38 8.91
CA ASN A 207 4.46 -5.20 7.55
C ASN A 207 2.98 -4.80 7.57
N TYR A 208 2.17 -5.48 8.39
CA TYR A 208 0.75 -5.18 8.51
C TYR A 208 0.51 -3.75 9.01
N ILE A 209 1.20 -3.31 10.07
CA ILE A 209 1.07 -1.95 10.60
C ILE A 209 1.43 -0.93 9.51
N TYR A 210 2.52 -1.19 8.77
CA TYR A 210 2.97 -0.32 7.69
C TYR A 210 1.95 -0.24 6.55
N GLU A 211 1.48 -1.38 6.04
CA GLU A 211 0.47 -1.44 4.99
C GLU A 211 -0.82 -0.74 5.42
N ARG A 212 -1.24 -0.95 6.68
CA ARG A 212 -2.43 -0.30 7.24
C ARG A 212 -2.29 1.22 7.27
N TRP A 213 -1.11 1.72 7.58
CA TRP A 213 -0.81 3.15 7.53
C TRP A 213 -0.82 3.69 6.10
N GLN A 214 -0.24 2.98 5.14
CA GLN A 214 -0.23 3.39 3.74
C GLN A 214 -1.66 3.43 3.12
N GLN A 215 -2.60 2.65 3.65
CA GLN A 215 -4.00 2.67 3.23
C GLN A 215 -4.75 3.95 3.62
N ASP A 216 -4.34 4.62 4.71
CA ASP A 216 -4.95 5.86 5.20
C ASP A 216 -3.89 6.73 5.90
N GLN A 217 -3.31 7.65 5.13
CA GLN A 217 -2.34 8.64 5.61
C GLN A 217 -3.00 9.94 6.08
N SER A 218 -4.32 9.94 6.30
CA SER A 218 -4.98 11.08 6.95
C SER A 218 -4.50 11.24 8.39
N TRP A 219 -4.76 12.40 8.99
CA TRP A 219 -4.36 12.64 10.38
C TRP A 219 -4.90 11.60 11.36
N GLU A 220 -6.14 11.14 11.17
CA GLU A 220 -6.75 10.10 12.02
C GLU A 220 -6.23 8.70 11.65
N GLY A 221 -6.04 8.43 10.36
CA GLY A 221 -5.50 7.17 9.85
C GLY A 221 -4.09 6.85 10.37
N THR A 222 -3.28 7.88 10.63
CA THR A 222 -1.91 7.75 11.15
C THR A 222 -1.85 7.42 12.65
N VAL A 223 -2.85 7.79 13.46
CA VAL A 223 -2.76 7.67 14.94
C VAL A 223 -2.54 6.24 15.39
N LYS A 224 -3.35 5.31 14.89
CA LYS A 224 -3.35 3.93 15.35
C LYS A 224 -2.11 3.15 14.90
N PRO A 225 -1.67 3.24 13.64
CA PRO A 225 -0.40 2.65 13.22
C PRO A 225 0.81 3.17 14.00
N MET A 226 0.89 4.47 14.28
CA MET A 226 2.01 5.01 15.06
C MET A 226 2.03 4.48 16.49
N LYS A 227 0.87 4.39 17.14
CA LYS A 227 0.76 3.75 18.45
C LYS A 227 1.24 2.30 18.41
N TRP A 228 0.87 1.54 17.39
CA TRP A 228 1.31 0.14 17.24
C TRP A 228 2.80 0.03 16.93
N PHE A 229 3.35 0.84 16.02
CA PHE A 229 4.80 0.90 15.79
C PHE A 229 5.57 1.24 17.06
N ASN A 230 5.05 2.15 17.88
CA ASN A 230 5.67 2.50 19.15
C ASN A 230 5.68 1.31 20.11
N ILE A 231 4.57 0.58 20.25
CA ILE A 231 4.46 -0.59 21.13
C ILE A 231 5.37 -1.73 20.63
N TYR A 232 5.38 -1.99 19.33
CA TYR A 232 6.03 -3.14 18.71
C TYR A 232 7.37 -2.81 18.05
N PHE A 233 8.01 -1.70 18.43
CA PHE A 233 9.25 -1.22 17.81
C PHE A 233 10.37 -2.27 17.76
N GLU A 234 10.49 -3.11 18.79
CA GLU A 234 11.49 -4.18 18.85
C GLU A 234 11.29 -5.29 17.79
N TYR A 235 10.17 -5.30 17.07
CA TYR A 235 9.87 -6.29 16.04
C TYR A 235 10.43 -5.93 14.67
N PHE A 236 10.90 -4.70 14.49
CA PHE A 236 11.49 -4.27 13.23
C PHE A 236 12.67 -5.17 12.83
N GLN A 237 12.64 -5.60 11.57
CA GLN A 237 13.73 -6.35 10.95
C GLN A 237 14.65 -5.44 10.16
N THR A 238 15.89 -5.89 9.94
CA THR A 238 16.91 -5.17 9.16
C THR A 238 16.38 -4.65 7.82
N LYS A 239 15.63 -5.48 7.09
CA LYS A 239 15.03 -5.12 5.79
C LYS A 239 13.86 -4.15 5.88
N GLN A 240 13.23 -4.00 7.05
CA GLN A 240 12.07 -3.13 7.27
C GLN A 240 12.47 -1.74 7.80
N TYR A 241 13.75 -1.52 8.13
CA TYR A 241 14.20 -0.23 8.63
C TYR A 241 14.05 0.92 7.63
N GLU A 242 13.82 0.63 6.35
CA GLU A 242 13.43 1.66 5.40
C GLU A 242 12.08 2.33 5.75
N TYR A 243 11.15 1.65 6.42
CA TYR A 243 9.88 2.24 6.86
C TYR A 243 10.10 3.34 7.92
N LEU A 244 11.25 3.34 8.59
CA LEU A 244 11.60 4.41 9.53
C LEU A 244 11.77 5.75 8.83
N PHE A 245 12.17 5.77 7.54
CA PHE A 245 12.19 7.02 6.77
C PHE A 245 10.82 7.65 6.67
N ASP A 246 9.80 6.84 6.42
CA ASP A 246 8.45 7.34 6.30
C ASP A 246 7.98 7.86 7.65
N ILE A 247 8.34 7.21 8.76
CA ILE A 247 8.07 7.73 10.11
C ILE A 247 8.78 9.07 10.35
N PHE A 248 10.03 9.22 9.89
CA PHE A 248 10.73 10.51 9.91
C PHE A 248 10.06 11.56 9.00
N ASN A 249 9.52 11.15 7.84
CA ASN A 249 8.74 12.00 6.95
C ASN A 249 7.46 12.47 7.61
N GLU A 250 6.71 11.59 8.27
CA GLU A 250 5.52 11.96 9.03
C GLU A 250 5.87 12.97 10.12
N PHE A 251 6.99 12.79 10.80
CA PHE A 251 7.44 13.74 11.81
C PHE A 251 7.77 15.12 11.23
N THR A 252 8.34 15.20 10.03
CA THR A 252 8.80 16.46 9.42
C THR A 252 7.89 17.03 8.35
N SER A 253 6.79 16.35 8.07
CA SER A 253 5.77 16.80 7.14
C SER A 253 5.33 18.22 7.49
N THR A 254 4.94 18.98 6.46
CA THR A 254 4.32 20.30 6.64
C THR A 254 2.96 20.20 7.33
N THR A 255 2.33 19.02 7.28
CA THR A 255 1.02 18.76 7.88
C THR A 255 1.00 17.42 8.64
N PRO A 256 1.80 17.27 9.72
CA PRO A 256 1.89 16.01 10.46
C PRO A 256 0.62 15.78 11.29
N SER A 257 0.31 14.52 11.61
CA SER A 257 -0.76 14.20 12.55
C SER A 257 -0.37 14.62 13.97
N TYR A 258 -0.99 15.71 14.45
CA TYR A 258 -0.77 16.20 15.81
C TYR A 258 -1.13 15.17 16.89
N LYS A 259 -2.13 14.32 16.64
CA LYS A 259 -2.56 13.28 17.59
C LYS A 259 -1.56 12.12 17.66
N ALA A 260 -0.84 11.84 16.58
CA ALA A 260 0.18 10.79 16.53
C ALA A 260 1.56 11.28 17.00
N ALA A 261 1.75 12.58 17.22
CA ALA A 261 3.06 13.20 17.39
C ALA A 261 3.89 12.62 18.53
N ASP A 262 3.26 12.28 19.66
CA ASP A 262 3.95 11.70 20.82
C ASP A 262 4.45 10.28 20.53
N ASP A 263 3.64 9.47 19.85
CA ASP A 263 4.03 8.13 19.42
C ASP A 263 5.15 8.18 18.38
N VAL A 264 5.03 9.06 17.38
CA VAL A 264 6.08 9.28 16.37
C VAL A 264 7.40 9.71 17.02
N LYS A 265 7.34 10.65 17.95
CA LYS A 265 8.53 11.11 18.70
C LYS A 265 9.13 9.98 19.54
N SER A 266 8.29 9.19 20.20
CA SER A 266 8.72 8.02 20.97
C SER A 266 9.43 6.99 20.08
N ILE A 267 8.89 6.72 18.89
CA ILE A 267 9.53 5.82 17.90
C ILE A 267 10.90 6.37 17.51
N ILE A 268 10.98 7.65 17.11
CA ILE A 268 12.25 8.27 16.69
C ILE A 268 13.32 8.17 17.78
N ASN A 269 12.94 8.35 19.05
CA ASN A 269 13.87 8.24 20.17
C ASN A 269 14.41 6.82 20.37
N LYS A 270 13.64 5.78 20.02
CA LYS A 270 14.06 4.37 20.10
C LYS A 270 15.03 3.95 19.00
N ILE A 271 15.15 4.73 17.93
CA ILE A 271 16.06 4.45 16.82
C ILE A 271 17.50 4.64 17.29
N THR A 272 18.27 3.55 17.32
CA THR A 272 19.70 3.57 17.69
C THR A 272 20.60 3.71 16.45
N PRO A 273 21.89 4.06 16.63
CA PRO A 273 22.85 4.09 15.51
C PRO A 273 22.99 2.76 14.77
N GLU A 274 22.90 1.63 15.48
CA GLU A 274 22.94 0.28 14.88
C GLU A 274 21.78 0.05 13.90
N ILE A 275 20.59 0.55 14.24
CA ILE A 275 19.41 0.50 13.38
C ILE A 275 19.64 1.37 12.12
N ILE A 276 20.14 2.59 12.32
CA ILE A 276 20.41 3.56 11.26
C ILE A 276 21.49 3.07 10.30
N ASN A 277 22.43 2.24 10.74
CA ASN A 277 23.52 1.76 9.89
C ASN A 277 23.04 1.05 8.61
N ASN A 278 21.87 0.41 8.65
CA ASN A 278 21.28 -0.25 7.47
C ASN A 278 20.73 0.74 6.44
N ILE A 279 20.55 2.00 6.83
CA ILE A 279 19.93 3.07 6.06
C ILE A 279 20.78 4.35 6.05
N SER A 280 22.04 4.29 6.45
CA SER A 280 22.91 5.42 6.78
C SER A 280 23.04 6.41 5.63
N SER A 281 23.39 5.99 4.40
CA SER A 281 23.48 6.90 3.24
C SER A 281 22.19 7.68 3.00
N LYS A 282 21.04 7.01 2.99
CA LYS A 282 19.74 7.66 2.81
C LYS A 282 19.43 8.59 3.99
N PHE A 283 19.78 8.20 5.22
CA PHE A 283 19.45 8.92 6.45
C PHE A 283 20.27 10.20 6.58
N ILE A 284 21.55 10.12 6.29
CA ILE A 284 22.45 11.27 6.31
C ILE A 284 22.00 12.31 5.28
N LYS A 285 21.71 11.89 4.04
CA LYS A 285 21.23 12.77 2.97
C LYS A 285 19.89 13.41 3.34
N TYR A 286 18.96 12.60 3.79
CA TYR A 286 17.64 13.08 4.21
C TYR A 286 17.74 14.09 5.35
N SER A 287 18.54 13.79 6.37
CA SER A 287 18.76 14.70 7.49
C SER A 287 19.40 16.02 7.03
N ALA A 288 20.38 15.96 6.13
CA ALA A 288 20.99 17.15 5.55
C ALA A 288 19.97 18.00 4.78
N GLU A 289 19.08 17.38 4.00
CA GLU A 289 17.99 18.08 3.30
C GLU A 289 17.06 18.80 4.29
N GLN A 290 16.62 18.09 5.34
CA GLN A 290 15.72 18.63 6.35
C GLN A 290 16.35 19.80 7.13
N ILE A 291 17.64 19.70 7.44
CA ILE A 291 18.38 20.71 8.22
C ILE A 291 18.70 21.94 7.35
N PHE A 292 19.30 21.72 6.18
CA PHE A 292 19.94 22.79 5.41
C PHE A 292 19.06 23.36 4.31
N LEU A 293 18.16 22.56 3.72
CA LEU A 293 17.31 22.99 2.61
C LEU A 293 15.92 23.40 3.12
N LYS A 294 15.23 22.48 3.80
CA LYS A 294 13.86 22.71 4.28
C LYS A 294 13.81 23.56 5.55
N CYS A 295 14.94 23.71 6.26
CA CYS A 295 15.02 24.45 7.52
C CYS A 295 13.97 24.02 8.54
N SER A 296 13.70 22.71 8.65
CA SER A 296 12.64 22.16 9.49
C SER A 296 12.69 22.70 10.92
N ASP A 297 11.53 23.04 11.48
CA ASP A 297 11.40 23.43 12.89
C ASP A 297 11.83 22.32 13.85
N LYS A 298 11.84 21.07 13.36
CA LYS A 298 12.24 19.87 14.10
C LYS A 298 13.69 19.43 13.83
N LYS A 299 14.50 20.29 13.19
CA LYS A 299 15.90 19.99 12.81
C LYS A 299 16.78 19.48 13.96
N GLU A 300 16.49 19.85 15.20
CA GLU A 300 17.27 19.40 16.37
C GLU A 300 17.26 17.87 16.53
N TYR A 301 16.15 17.18 16.21
CA TYR A 301 16.09 15.72 16.27
C TYR A 301 17.05 15.07 15.26
N PHE A 302 17.14 15.63 14.06
CA PHE A 302 18.07 15.15 13.03
C PHE A 302 19.51 15.42 13.42
N VAL A 303 19.79 16.61 13.94
CA VAL A 303 21.12 16.99 14.44
C VAL A 303 21.55 16.00 15.53
N ASN A 304 20.69 15.72 16.51
CA ASN A 304 21.00 14.79 17.60
C ASN A 304 21.24 13.38 17.07
N LYS A 305 20.40 12.87 16.16
CA LYS A 305 20.59 11.53 15.57
C LYS A 305 21.86 11.43 14.71
N LEU A 306 22.23 12.49 14.00
CA LEU A 306 23.50 12.54 13.27
C LEU A 306 24.69 12.56 14.21
N TYR A 307 24.61 13.25 15.35
CA TYR A 307 25.65 13.22 16.39
C TYR A 307 25.77 11.83 17.03
N GLU A 308 24.66 11.20 17.41
CA GLU A 308 24.65 9.82 17.93
C GLU A 308 25.31 8.86 16.94
N LEU A 309 24.95 8.97 15.65
CA LEU A 309 25.54 8.16 14.58
C LEU A 309 27.04 8.44 14.42
N TYR A 310 27.46 9.69 14.49
CA TYR A 310 28.86 10.09 14.40
C TYR A 310 29.69 9.52 15.56
N ASP A 311 29.21 9.67 16.79
CA ASP A 311 29.92 9.26 18.01
C ASP A 311 30.01 7.72 18.12
N SER A 312 28.98 7.01 17.65
CA SER A 312 28.95 5.54 17.64
C SER A 312 29.99 4.90 16.71
N LYS A 313 30.50 5.64 15.72
CA LYS A 313 31.41 5.16 14.67
C LYS A 313 30.90 3.91 13.94
N SER A 314 29.58 3.71 13.88
CA SER A 314 28.95 2.50 13.32
C SER A 314 28.98 2.44 11.78
N ILE A 315 29.27 3.56 11.10
CA ILE A 315 29.30 3.65 9.64
C ILE A 315 30.59 3.04 9.08
N ASN A 316 30.44 2.01 8.26
CA ASN A 316 31.56 1.31 7.62
C ASN A 316 31.97 1.91 6.26
N GLU A 317 31.06 2.59 5.56
CA GLU A 317 31.35 3.15 4.23
C GLU A 317 32.10 4.48 4.31
N THR A 318 33.28 4.54 3.68
CA THR A 318 34.16 5.72 3.68
C THR A 318 33.48 6.97 3.14
N ALA A 319 32.64 6.84 2.11
CA ALA A 319 31.94 7.97 1.49
C ALA A 319 30.85 8.55 2.42
N GLU A 320 30.06 7.68 3.06
CA GLU A 320 29.04 8.08 4.04
C GLU A 320 29.65 8.73 5.26
N LYS A 321 30.76 8.17 5.76
CA LYS A 321 31.50 8.72 6.90
C LYS A 321 32.04 10.11 6.60
N THR A 322 32.64 10.30 5.43
CA THR A 322 33.13 11.62 4.97
C THR A 322 32.00 12.64 4.91
N LEU A 323 30.83 12.24 4.36
CA LEU A 323 29.68 13.11 4.27
C LEU A 323 29.13 13.49 5.66
N LEU A 324 29.03 12.52 6.57
CA LEU A 324 28.61 12.78 7.95
C LEU A 324 29.58 13.74 8.65
N GLU A 325 30.89 13.52 8.54
CA GLU A 325 31.93 14.39 9.08
C GLU A 325 31.79 15.84 8.58
N GLU A 326 31.59 16.01 7.28
CA GLU A 326 31.37 17.31 6.65
C GLU A 326 30.11 18.02 7.19
N ILE A 327 29.00 17.29 7.33
CA ILE A 327 27.75 17.82 7.91
C ILE A 327 27.96 18.26 9.37
N ILE A 328 28.59 17.41 10.18
CA ILE A 328 28.85 17.70 11.60
C ILE A 328 29.78 18.91 11.76
N GLU A 329 30.79 19.06 10.90
CA GLU A 329 31.67 20.22 10.90
C GLU A 329 30.89 21.51 10.62
N ILE A 330 30.03 21.50 9.60
CA ILE A 330 29.18 22.66 9.25
C ILE A 330 28.25 23.03 10.41
N LEU A 331 27.66 22.03 11.08
CA LEU A 331 26.78 22.26 12.24
C LEU A 331 27.52 22.91 13.41
N LYS A 332 28.78 22.52 13.68
CA LYS A 332 29.60 23.13 14.74
C LYS A 332 29.96 24.58 14.43
N ILE A 333 30.27 24.91 13.17
CA ILE A 333 30.67 26.25 12.75
C ILE A 333 29.53 27.28 12.88
N LYS A 334 28.27 26.83 12.74
CA LYS A 334 27.09 27.72 12.79
C LYS A 334 27.07 28.65 14.01
N ASN A 335 27.53 28.18 15.16
CA ASN A 335 27.53 28.93 16.42
C ASN A 335 28.81 29.75 16.64
N VAL A 336 29.76 29.71 15.70
CA VAL A 336 31.10 30.31 15.80
C VAL A 336 31.31 31.37 14.72
N ASP A 337 30.99 31.06 13.46
CA ASP A 337 31.15 31.96 12.32
C ASP A 337 30.02 31.77 11.29
N ILE A 338 29.08 32.72 11.27
CA ILE A 338 27.89 32.69 10.41
C ILE A 338 28.28 32.78 8.93
N LYS A 339 29.33 33.53 8.58
CA LYS A 339 29.73 33.71 7.18
C LYS A 339 30.32 32.41 6.62
N ILE A 340 31.24 31.80 7.35
CA ILE A 340 31.84 30.51 6.96
C ILE A 340 30.77 29.41 6.92
N TYR A 341 29.82 29.42 7.86
CA TYR A 341 28.68 28.51 7.86
C TYR A 341 27.87 28.62 6.56
N HIS A 342 27.53 29.84 6.12
CA HIS A 342 26.76 30.02 4.89
C HIS A 342 27.52 29.54 3.65
N GLU A 343 28.82 29.85 3.55
CA GLU A 343 29.65 29.41 2.42
C GLU A 343 29.76 27.88 2.35
N LYS A 344 30.05 27.20 3.46
CA LYS A 344 30.13 25.73 3.49
C LYS A 344 28.77 25.07 3.26
N ARG A 345 27.69 25.65 3.81
CA ARG A 345 26.32 25.16 3.58
C ARG A 345 25.97 25.17 2.08
N ILE A 346 26.26 26.27 1.38
CA ILE A 346 25.95 26.39 -0.06
C ILE A 346 26.66 25.28 -0.85
N LYS A 347 27.98 25.11 -0.64
CA LYS A 347 28.76 24.06 -1.30
C LYS A 347 28.23 22.65 -1.03
N LEU A 348 27.84 22.36 0.22
CA LEU A 348 27.26 21.06 0.57
C LEU A 348 25.93 20.83 -0.15
N VAL A 349 25.07 21.86 -0.23
CA VAL A 349 23.77 21.77 -0.92
C VAL A 349 23.96 21.55 -2.42
N GLU A 350 24.88 22.29 -3.07
CA GLU A 350 25.23 22.10 -4.48
C GLU A 350 25.73 20.66 -4.74
N LYS A 351 26.63 20.17 -3.88
CA LYS A 351 27.18 18.80 -3.94
C LYS A 351 26.12 17.70 -3.77
N LEU A 352 25.14 17.90 -2.88
CA LEU A 352 24.14 16.89 -2.56
C LEU A 352 22.97 16.86 -3.56
N PHE A 353 22.62 18.01 -4.14
CA PHE A 353 21.34 18.17 -4.85
C PHE A 353 21.48 18.70 -6.28
N GLY A 354 22.69 19.03 -6.75
CA GLY A 354 22.96 19.34 -8.16
C GLY A 354 22.32 20.63 -8.64
N TYR A 355 22.61 21.74 -7.95
CA TYR A 355 22.29 23.09 -8.41
C TYR A 355 23.44 23.74 -9.17
#